data_AF-A0A8T5DFX1-F1
#
_entry.id   AF-A0A8T5DFX1-F1
#
_cell.length_a   1.000
_cell.length_b   1.000
_cell.length_c   1.000
_cell.angle_alpha   90.00
_cell.angle_beta   90.00
_cell.angle_gamma   90.00
#
_symmetry.space_group_name_H-M   'P 1'
#
loop_
_entity.id
_entity.type
_entity.pdbx_description
1 polymer ?
#
loop_
_entity_poly.entity_id
_entity_poly.type
_entity_poly.pdbx_seq_one_letter_code
_entity_poly.pdbx_strand_id
1 'polypeptide(L)'
;MNITPEMKAQLEEQKKQCVFCKIIKGEIPPKKVYEDKVTMAMLDINPILKGHTIFLPKEHYPIMPYIPANEFKHFFGITAQLTTSIKKAMVTTGMNIFVANGGVAGQQAPHFLIHFLPREKGDGFFNFLFKKKHQTSEKSKSMIANNLPIMMKNHFGRNPANWHKGIGEIPNFLKSIKENSTIVYEDEKTLAVIDENCVAEGHIEIYSKEEEKYFEKLDIESASHLFYVASFAATAVFEGLGAHGTNIILKSGESDDNPEGKLCVHILPRKQDDNLKSINWQPKQPDYDLDSIASKIKDKTWNVKFEEKKESVKSEPKVQTPIAIQNATSINKTDSKTVKPKTAEEEIQRAIGRFQKIKK
;
A
#
# COMPACT_ATOMS: atom_id res chain seq x y z
N MET A 1 14.59 0.31 -0.69
CA MET A 1 15.26 1.58 -0.34
C MET A 1 16.74 1.30 -0.06
N ASN A 2 17.63 2.26 -0.35
CA ASN A 2 19.01 2.19 0.12
C ASN A 2 19.05 2.65 1.58
N ILE A 3 19.24 1.71 2.52
CA ILE A 3 19.26 2.01 3.96
C ILE A 3 20.67 2.43 4.36
N THR A 4 20.84 3.67 4.83
CA THR A 4 22.16 4.18 5.30
C THR A 4 22.59 3.47 6.59
N PRO A 5 23.88 3.52 6.96
CA PRO A 5 24.34 3.01 8.25
C PRO A 5 23.63 3.65 9.45
N GLU A 6 23.32 4.96 9.41
CA GLU A 6 22.59 5.60 10.51
C GLU A 6 21.14 5.07 10.59
N MET A 7 20.48 4.91 9.45
CA MET A 7 19.13 4.33 9.42
C MET A 7 19.13 2.90 9.98
N LYS A 8 20.13 2.08 9.64
CA LYS A 8 20.28 0.73 10.21
C LYS A 8 20.42 0.77 11.74
N ALA A 9 21.28 1.65 12.26
CA ALA A 9 21.45 1.80 13.70
C ALA A 9 20.14 2.24 14.39
N GLN A 10 19.38 3.15 13.77
CA GLN A 10 18.08 3.57 14.26
C GLN A 10 17.06 2.43 14.27
N LEU A 11 16.99 1.63 13.20
CA LEU A 11 16.10 0.47 13.11
C LEU A 11 16.43 -0.57 14.18
N GLU A 12 17.71 -0.83 14.44
CA GLU A 12 18.13 -1.75 15.50
C GLU A 12 17.73 -1.25 16.89
N GLU A 13 17.82 0.05 17.14
CA GLU A 13 17.35 0.62 18.41
C GLU A 13 15.83 0.56 18.55
N GLN A 14 15.09 0.86 17.47
CA GLN A 14 13.63 0.67 17.42
C GLN A 14 13.24 -0.78 17.70
N LYS A 15 13.96 -1.76 17.11
CA LYS A 15 13.74 -3.19 17.30
C LYS A 15 13.88 -3.61 18.77
N LYS A 16 14.84 -3.05 19.51
CA LYS A 16 15.04 -3.35 20.94
C LYS A 16 13.89 -2.86 21.82
N GLN A 17 13.33 -1.70 21.49
CA GLN A 17 12.22 -1.10 22.26
C GLN A 17 10.83 -1.53 21.77
N CYS A 18 10.76 -2.25 20.65
CA CYS A 18 9.51 -2.66 20.03
C CYS A 18 8.79 -3.74 20.85
N VAL A 19 7.56 -3.43 21.31
CA VAL A 19 6.69 -4.38 22.03
C VAL A 19 6.39 -5.63 21.19
N PHE A 20 6.20 -5.50 19.89
CA PHE A 20 5.93 -6.62 18.99
C PHE A 20 7.15 -7.52 18.83
N CYS A 21 8.37 -6.96 18.79
CA CYS A 21 9.59 -7.76 18.80
C CYS A 21 9.75 -8.54 20.11
N LYS A 22 9.36 -7.96 21.25
CA LYS A 22 9.32 -8.68 22.55
C LYS A 22 8.31 -9.82 22.54
N ILE A 23 7.13 -9.61 21.95
CA ILE A 23 6.13 -10.67 21.74
C ILE A 23 6.69 -11.79 20.87
N ILE A 24 7.33 -11.46 19.74
CA ILE A 24 7.93 -12.45 18.81
C ILE A 24 9.04 -13.25 19.50
N LYS A 25 9.81 -12.65 20.40
CA LYS A 25 10.84 -13.31 21.23
C LYS A 25 10.27 -14.18 22.35
N GLY A 26 8.96 -14.10 22.62
CA GLY A 26 8.30 -14.83 23.71
C GLY A 26 8.42 -14.15 25.08
N GLU A 27 8.90 -12.91 25.15
CA GLU A 27 8.98 -12.14 26.41
C GLU A 27 7.60 -11.69 26.90
N ILE A 28 6.64 -11.52 25.98
CA ILE A 28 5.26 -11.14 26.26
C ILE A 28 4.34 -12.18 25.59
N PRO A 29 3.44 -12.84 26.33
CA PRO A 29 2.59 -13.88 25.75
C PRO A 29 1.51 -13.31 24.83
N PRO A 30 1.42 -13.75 23.55
CA PRO A 30 0.36 -13.34 22.64
C PRO A 30 -0.84 -14.30 22.65
N LYS A 31 -2.03 -13.79 22.34
CA LYS A 31 -3.18 -14.61 21.89
C LYS A 31 -3.01 -14.99 20.42
N LYS A 32 -2.00 -15.82 20.15
CA LYS A 32 -1.57 -16.22 18.81
C LYS A 32 -2.60 -17.12 18.13
N VAL A 33 -2.98 -16.74 16.91
CA VAL A 33 -3.95 -17.47 16.08
C VAL A 33 -3.33 -18.05 14.82
N TYR A 34 -2.21 -17.50 14.36
CA TYR A 34 -1.48 -18.00 13.20
C TYR A 34 0.03 -17.78 13.38
N GLU A 35 0.84 -18.67 12.83
CA GLU A 35 2.28 -18.51 12.79
C GLU A 35 2.91 -19.42 11.73
N ASP A 36 3.89 -18.87 11.01
CA ASP A 36 4.82 -19.66 10.21
C ASP A 36 6.28 -19.23 10.48
N LYS A 37 7.20 -19.53 9.55
CA LYS A 37 8.62 -19.20 9.72
C LYS A 37 8.90 -17.69 9.70
N VAL A 38 8.10 -16.89 9.01
CA VAL A 38 8.40 -15.48 8.71
C VAL A 38 7.33 -14.51 9.21
N THR A 39 6.14 -14.99 9.57
CA THR A 39 5.00 -14.17 9.98
C THR A 39 4.25 -14.74 11.18
N MET A 40 3.44 -13.90 11.82
CA MET A 40 2.59 -14.27 12.95
C MET A 40 1.30 -13.45 12.92
N ALA A 41 0.17 -14.04 13.31
CA ALA A 41 -1.06 -13.32 13.63
C ALA A 41 -1.52 -13.59 15.07
N MET A 42 -2.09 -12.58 15.71
CA MET A 42 -2.65 -12.64 17.05
C MET A 42 -3.86 -11.73 17.19
N LEU A 43 -4.70 -11.97 18.19
CA LEU A 43 -5.77 -11.03 18.52
C LEU A 43 -5.21 -9.74 19.09
N ASP A 44 -5.84 -8.62 18.72
CA ASP A 44 -5.63 -7.35 19.40
C ASP A 44 -6.21 -7.43 20.83
N ILE A 45 -5.48 -6.88 21.80
CA ILE A 45 -5.92 -6.83 23.21
C ILE A 45 -6.98 -5.73 23.46
N ASN A 46 -7.06 -4.74 22.57
CA ASN A 46 -8.07 -3.68 22.55
C ASN A 46 -8.81 -3.71 21.20
N PRO A 47 -9.57 -4.79 20.91
CA PRO A 47 -10.19 -5.00 19.62
C PRO A 47 -11.23 -3.91 19.31
N ILE A 48 -11.25 -3.49 18.04
CA ILE A 48 -12.24 -2.54 17.51
C ILE A 48 -13.53 -3.28 17.16
N LEU A 49 -13.37 -4.42 16.49
CA LEU A 49 -14.43 -5.33 16.11
C LEU A 49 -14.11 -6.72 16.63
N LYS A 50 -15.15 -7.53 16.80
CA LYS A 50 -15.00 -8.92 17.22
C LYS A 50 -14.12 -9.67 16.22
N GLY A 51 -13.07 -10.31 16.73
CA GLY A 51 -12.08 -11.00 15.91
C GLY A 51 -11.01 -10.09 15.27
N HIS A 52 -10.91 -8.83 15.70
CA HIS A 52 -9.80 -7.94 15.31
C HIS A 52 -8.45 -8.64 15.51
N THR A 53 -7.82 -8.97 14.40
CA THR A 53 -6.60 -9.77 14.37
C THR A 53 -5.50 -8.93 13.75
N ILE A 54 -4.37 -8.79 14.46
CA ILE A 54 -3.16 -8.16 13.93
C ILE A 54 -2.25 -9.22 13.31
N PHE A 55 -1.71 -8.91 12.15
CA PHE A 55 -0.78 -9.77 11.41
C PHE A 55 0.49 -9.00 11.08
N LEU A 56 1.64 -9.63 11.33
CA LEU A 56 2.93 -8.96 11.33
C LEU A 56 4.07 -9.89 10.89
N PRO A 57 5.09 -9.34 10.21
CA PRO A 57 6.32 -10.06 9.97
C PRO A 57 7.06 -10.28 11.29
N LYS A 58 7.79 -11.39 11.40
CA LYS A 58 8.66 -11.67 12.54
C LYS A 58 9.90 -10.79 12.54
N GLU A 59 10.39 -10.42 11.36
CA GLU A 59 11.41 -9.39 11.25
C GLU A 59 10.86 -7.99 11.49
N HIS A 60 11.73 -7.11 11.97
CA HIS A 60 11.37 -5.75 12.32
C HIS A 60 11.42 -4.84 11.09
N TYR A 61 10.24 -4.43 10.65
CA TYR A 61 10.08 -3.36 9.66
C TYR A 61 9.20 -2.28 10.27
N PRO A 62 9.60 -1.00 10.25
CA PRO A 62 8.80 0.04 10.90
C PRO A 62 7.50 0.31 10.14
N ILE A 63 7.53 0.28 8.80
CA ILE A 63 6.39 0.56 7.93
C ILE A 63 6.49 -0.27 6.64
N MET A 64 5.38 -0.37 5.90
CA MET A 64 5.24 -1.24 4.73
C MET A 64 6.38 -1.16 3.70
N PRO A 65 6.87 0.04 3.30
CA PRO A 65 7.88 0.13 2.24
C PRO A 65 9.27 -0.42 2.61
N TYR A 66 9.52 -0.75 3.88
CA TYR A 66 10.77 -1.36 4.34
C TYR A 66 10.82 -2.87 4.13
N ILE A 67 9.67 -3.51 3.86
CA ILE A 67 9.59 -4.96 3.68
C ILE A 67 10.25 -5.35 2.35
N PRO A 68 11.26 -6.23 2.35
CA PRO A 68 11.91 -6.72 1.14
C PRO A 68 10.94 -7.49 0.23
N ALA A 69 11.15 -7.45 -1.09
CA ALA A 69 10.24 -8.05 -2.08
C ALA A 69 10.01 -9.56 -1.89
N ASN A 70 11.05 -10.30 -1.51
CA ASN A 70 10.96 -11.74 -1.23
C ASN A 70 10.06 -12.06 -0.04
N GLU A 71 10.07 -11.23 1.00
CA GLU A 71 9.19 -11.38 2.18
C GLU A 71 7.81 -10.79 1.93
N PHE A 72 7.72 -9.72 1.15
CA PHE A 72 6.47 -9.04 0.83
C PHE A 72 5.49 -9.99 0.14
N LYS A 73 5.95 -10.77 -0.84
CA LYS A 73 5.10 -11.74 -1.55
C LYS A 73 4.53 -12.80 -0.59
N HIS A 74 5.37 -13.31 0.31
CA HIS A 74 4.93 -14.26 1.34
C HIS A 74 3.90 -13.62 2.26
N PHE A 75 4.24 -12.47 2.85
CA PHE A 75 3.43 -11.76 3.83
C PHE A 75 2.07 -11.36 3.25
N PHE A 76 2.03 -10.67 2.11
CA PHE A 76 0.77 -10.21 1.54
C PHE A 76 0.02 -11.31 0.78
N GLY A 77 0.73 -12.29 0.21
CA GLY A 77 0.12 -13.39 -0.53
C GLY A 77 -0.78 -14.28 0.34
N ILE A 78 -0.44 -14.46 1.63
CA ILE A 78 -1.24 -15.29 2.55
C ILE A 78 -2.46 -14.54 3.15
N THR A 79 -2.53 -13.21 2.99
CA THR A 79 -3.59 -12.41 3.62
C THR A 79 -4.98 -12.75 3.11
N ALA A 80 -5.14 -13.16 1.85
CA ALA A 80 -6.41 -13.62 1.28
C ALA A 80 -6.90 -14.93 1.94
N GLN A 81 -5.97 -15.85 2.22
CA GLN A 81 -6.29 -17.10 2.91
C GLN A 81 -6.61 -16.87 4.39
N LEU A 82 -5.85 -16.00 5.07
CA LEU A 82 -6.17 -15.58 6.45
C LEU A 82 -7.52 -14.88 6.52
N THR A 83 -7.85 -14.03 5.54
CA THR A 83 -9.17 -13.40 5.41
C THR A 83 -10.27 -14.46 5.34
N THR A 84 -10.11 -15.50 4.51
CA THR A 84 -11.06 -16.63 4.46
C THR A 84 -11.27 -17.25 5.83
N SER A 85 -10.18 -17.59 6.52
CA SER A 85 -10.23 -18.30 7.79
C SER A 85 -10.84 -17.46 8.91
N ILE A 86 -10.47 -16.18 8.99
CA ILE A 86 -11.01 -15.25 10.00
C ILE A 86 -12.51 -15.01 9.75
N LYS A 87 -12.92 -14.75 8.49
CA LYS A 87 -14.35 -14.59 8.15
C LYS A 87 -15.17 -15.82 8.50
N LYS A 88 -14.65 -17.02 8.24
CA LYS A 88 -15.31 -18.29 8.63
C LYS A 88 -15.41 -18.45 10.15
N ALA A 89 -14.39 -18.04 10.90
CA ALA A 89 -14.41 -18.15 12.35
C ALA A 89 -15.40 -17.16 12.99
N MET A 90 -15.49 -15.95 12.45
CA MET A 90 -16.36 -14.88 12.95
C MET A 90 -17.75 -14.88 12.32
N VAL A 91 -17.98 -15.67 11.27
CA VAL A 91 -19.24 -15.76 10.52
C VAL A 91 -19.62 -14.40 9.90
N THR A 92 -18.65 -13.76 9.23
CA THR A 92 -18.81 -12.42 8.67
C THR A 92 -18.77 -12.39 7.14
N THR A 93 -19.47 -11.42 6.53
CA THR A 93 -19.58 -11.28 5.07
C THR A 93 -18.48 -10.40 4.46
N GLY A 94 -17.98 -9.43 5.23
CA GLY A 94 -16.97 -8.48 4.82
C GLY A 94 -15.68 -8.57 5.64
N MET A 95 -14.69 -7.81 5.18
CA MET A 95 -13.39 -7.63 5.81
C MET A 95 -12.86 -6.25 5.45
N ASN A 96 -12.36 -5.50 6.43
CA ASN A 96 -11.34 -4.49 6.15
C ASN A 96 -9.95 -5.01 6.50
N ILE A 97 -8.97 -4.64 5.70
CA ILE A 97 -7.56 -4.72 6.07
C ILE A 97 -7.05 -3.30 6.20
N PHE A 98 -6.55 -2.95 7.38
CA PHE A 98 -6.07 -1.61 7.69
C PHE A 98 -4.58 -1.60 7.99
N VAL A 99 -3.90 -0.60 7.43
CA VAL A 99 -2.50 -0.29 7.71
C VAL A 99 -2.39 1.18 8.07
N ALA A 100 -1.65 1.47 9.13
CA ALA A 100 -1.18 2.80 9.47
C ALA A 100 0.33 2.87 9.30
N ASN A 101 0.80 3.63 8.31
CA ASN A 101 2.22 3.95 8.17
C ASN A 101 2.46 5.35 8.76
N GLY A 102 3.19 5.42 9.87
CA GLY A 102 3.55 6.66 10.56
C GLY A 102 2.56 7.05 11.67
N GLY A 103 3.06 7.78 12.67
CA GLY A 103 2.28 8.15 13.86
C GLY A 103 1.05 9.01 13.56
N VAL A 104 1.14 9.92 12.59
CA VAL A 104 -0.01 10.75 12.14
C VAL A 104 -1.15 9.90 11.58
N ALA A 105 -0.81 8.79 10.94
CA ALA A 105 -1.76 7.82 10.40
C ALA A 105 -2.36 6.88 11.48
N GLY A 106 -1.97 7.04 12.75
CA GLY A 106 -2.46 6.23 13.87
C GLY A 106 -1.57 5.03 14.22
N GLN A 107 -0.35 4.94 13.68
CA GLN A 107 0.58 3.88 14.05
C GLN A 107 1.07 4.06 15.50
N GLN A 108 0.87 3.05 16.34
CA GLN A 108 1.15 3.15 17.78
C GLN A 108 2.55 2.66 18.19
N ALA A 109 3.16 1.78 17.41
CA ALA A 109 4.54 1.34 17.61
C ALA A 109 5.23 1.12 16.26
N PRO A 110 6.57 1.28 16.19
CA PRO A 110 7.33 1.17 14.94
C PRO A 110 7.53 -0.30 14.52
N HIS A 111 6.47 -1.10 14.45
CA HIS A 111 6.47 -2.42 13.81
C HIS A 111 5.34 -2.43 12.80
N PHE A 112 5.60 -2.97 11.63
CA PHE A 112 4.62 -3.04 10.57
C PHE A 112 3.55 -4.06 10.94
N LEU A 113 2.29 -3.61 10.95
CA LEU A 113 1.13 -4.45 11.20
C LEU A 113 0.11 -4.23 10.08
N ILE A 114 -0.62 -5.28 9.77
CA ILE A 114 -1.94 -5.15 9.16
C ILE A 114 -2.99 -5.59 10.17
N HIS A 115 -4.12 -4.90 10.16
CA HIS A 115 -5.26 -5.16 11.01
C HIS A 115 -6.37 -5.80 10.17
N PHE A 116 -6.70 -7.05 10.44
CA PHE A 116 -7.91 -7.69 9.93
C PHE A 116 -9.09 -7.31 10.81
N LEU A 117 -10.09 -6.69 10.19
CA LEU A 117 -11.31 -6.23 10.84
C LEU A 117 -12.49 -6.95 10.16
N PRO A 118 -12.97 -8.07 10.74
CA PRO A 118 -14.13 -8.80 10.22
C PRO A 118 -15.36 -7.90 10.25
N ARG A 119 -16.10 -7.81 9.13
CA ARG A 119 -17.22 -6.88 8.96
C ARG A 119 -18.53 -7.57 8.62
N GLU A 120 -19.63 -7.00 9.07
CA GLU A 120 -20.99 -7.42 8.70
C GLU A 120 -21.90 -6.20 8.54
N LYS A 121 -23.07 -6.38 7.91
CA LYS A 121 -24.08 -5.33 7.88
C LYS A 121 -24.65 -5.12 9.28
N GLY A 122 -24.82 -3.87 9.68
CA GLY A 122 -25.32 -3.50 11.01
C GLY A 122 -24.27 -3.57 12.11
N ASP A 123 -22.98 -3.72 11.79
CA ASP A 123 -21.92 -3.72 12.79
C ASP A 123 -21.64 -2.33 13.41
N GLY A 124 -22.25 -1.28 12.86
CA GLY A 124 -22.17 0.08 13.38
C GLY A 124 -20.81 0.74 13.21
N PHE A 125 -19.89 0.13 12.44
CA PHE A 125 -18.55 0.64 12.24
C PHE A 125 -18.46 1.46 10.95
N PHE A 126 -18.41 2.78 11.12
CA PHE A 126 -18.44 3.75 10.02
C PHE A 126 -17.12 4.52 9.84
N ASN A 127 -16.04 4.14 10.53
CA ASN A 127 -14.80 4.92 10.52
C ASN A 127 -14.14 5.00 9.13
N PHE A 128 -14.44 4.06 8.25
CA PHE A 128 -14.02 4.06 6.86
C PHE A 128 -15.13 4.47 5.88
N LEU A 129 -16.29 4.91 6.36
CA LEU A 129 -17.33 5.50 5.50
C LEU A 129 -16.89 6.92 5.13
N PHE A 130 -16.25 7.04 3.98
CA PHE A 130 -15.61 8.29 3.60
C PHE A 130 -16.58 9.32 3.03
N LYS A 131 -16.38 10.58 3.41
CA LYS A 131 -17.09 11.72 2.82
C LYS A 131 -16.12 12.42 1.85
N LYS A 132 -16.36 12.25 0.55
CA LYS A 132 -15.59 12.88 -0.53
C LYS A 132 -15.95 14.38 -0.60
N LYS A 133 -15.14 15.23 0.02
CA LYS A 133 -15.38 16.69 0.16
C LYS A 133 -14.26 17.56 -0.40
N HIS A 134 -13.21 16.93 -0.92
CA HIS A 134 -12.03 17.60 -1.44
C HIS A 134 -11.87 17.28 -2.93
N GLN A 135 -11.03 18.06 -3.60
CA GLN A 135 -10.57 17.78 -4.96
C GLN A 135 -9.06 17.67 -4.94
N THR A 136 -8.52 16.74 -5.73
CA THR A 136 -7.07 16.66 -5.92
C THR A 136 -6.67 17.63 -7.03
N SER A 137 -5.66 18.47 -6.79
CA SER A 137 -5.19 19.42 -7.79
C SER A 137 -4.59 18.71 -9.02
N GLU A 138 -4.71 19.32 -10.21
CA GLU A 138 -4.14 18.76 -11.44
C GLU A 138 -2.62 18.54 -11.35
N LYS A 139 -1.92 19.40 -10.60
CA LYS A 139 -0.50 19.25 -10.30
C LYS A 139 -0.23 17.96 -9.52
N SER A 140 -1.00 17.71 -8.46
CA SER A 140 -0.88 16.50 -7.63
C SER A 140 -1.24 15.25 -8.42
N LYS A 141 -2.31 15.27 -9.22
CA LYS A 141 -2.68 14.17 -10.13
C LYS A 141 -1.55 13.85 -11.12
N SER A 142 -1.04 14.87 -11.81
CA SER A 142 0.03 14.73 -12.81
C SER A 142 1.32 14.19 -12.18
N MET A 143 1.67 14.66 -10.99
CA MET A 143 2.84 14.16 -10.26
C MET A 143 2.71 12.67 -9.96
N ILE A 144 1.59 12.23 -9.40
CA ILE A 144 1.36 10.82 -9.06
C ILE A 144 1.33 9.97 -10.34
N ALA A 145 0.58 10.40 -11.37
CA ALA A 145 0.47 9.70 -12.65
C ALA A 145 1.80 9.55 -13.39
N ASN A 146 2.74 10.47 -13.19
CA ASN A 146 4.09 10.36 -13.77
C ASN A 146 5.02 9.48 -12.92
N ASN A 147 4.94 9.57 -11.59
CA ASN A 147 5.89 8.90 -10.70
C ASN A 147 5.54 7.44 -10.43
N LEU A 148 4.27 7.14 -10.15
CA LEU A 148 3.85 5.80 -9.73
C LEU A 148 4.18 4.73 -10.80
N PRO A 149 3.91 4.94 -12.11
CA PRO A 149 4.30 3.95 -13.13
C PRO A 149 5.81 3.74 -13.23
N ILE A 150 6.63 4.79 -13.04
CA ILE A 150 8.09 4.68 -13.04
C ILE A 150 8.57 3.83 -11.86
N MET A 151 8.01 4.07 -10.67
CA MET A 151 8.34 3.30 -9.46
C MET A 151 8.00 1.82 -9.66
N MET A 152 6.80 1.52 -10.17
CA MET A 152 6.37 0.16 -10.48
C MET A 152 7.29 -0.47 -11.53
N LYS A 153 7.56 0.19 -12.65
CA LYS A 153 8.46 -0.30 -13.70
C LYS A 153 9.86 -0.63 -13.15
N ASN A 154 10.41 0.20 -12.28
CA ASN A 154 11.71 -0.04 -11.66
C ASN A 154 11.68 -1.23 -10.70
N HIS A 155 10.57 -1.44 -9.98
CA HIS A 155 10.40 -2.59 -9.10
C HIS A 155 10.40 -3.90 -9.90
N PHE A 156 9.57 -3.99 -10.95
CA PHE A 156 9.45 -5.21 -11.75
C PHE A 156 10.63 -5.42 -12.71
N GLY A 157 11.37 -4.36 -13.06
CA GLY A 157 12.67 -4.51 -13.72
C GLY A 157 13.70 -5.21 -12.84
N ARG A 158 13.58 -5.13 -11.51
CA ARG A 158 14.46 -5.82 -10.54
C ARG A 158 13.88 -7.14 -10.06
N ASN A 159 12.55 -7.27 -10.04
CA ASN A 159 11.81 -8.44 -9.60
C ASN A 159 10.78 -8.81 -10.67
N PRO A 160 11.19 -9.45 -11.78
CA PRO A 160 10.30 -9.75 -12.89
C PRO A 160 9.11 -10.62 -12.45
N ALA A 161 7.92 -10.29 -12.95
CA ALA A 161 6.70 -11.05 -12.70
C ALA A 161 5.99 -11.38 -14.02
N ASN A 162 5.33 -12.54 -14.07
CA ASN A 162 4.81 -13.11 -15.32
C ASN A 162 3.60 -12.37 -15.90
N TRP A 163 2.93 -11.57 -15.08
CA TRP A 163 1.68 -10.89 -15.42
C TRP A 163 1.87 -9.45 -15.88
N HIS A 164 3.10 -8.92 -15.94
CA HIS A 164 3.41 -7.58 -16.46
C HIS A 164 3.79 -7.58 -17.94
N LYS A 165 2.80 -7.78 -18.80
CA LYS A 165 2.97 -7.79 -20.26
C LYS A 165 2.37 -6.54 -20.94
N GLY A 166 1.81 -5.59 -20.18
CA GLY A 166 1.02 -4.48 -20.69
C GLY A 166 -0.01 -3.96 -19.68
N ILE A 167 -1.19 -3.60 -20.20
CA ILE A 167 -2.30 -3.03 -19.40
C ILE A 167 -3.48 -3.99 -19.22
N GLY A 168 -3.55 -5.07 -20.00
CA GLY A 168 -4.69 -6.00 -20.00
C GLY A 168 -6.03 -5.38 -20.39
N GLU A 169 -7.11 -6.15 -20.19
CA GLU A 169 -8.48 -5.69 -20.44
C GLU A 169 -9.08 -5.03 -19.20
N ILE A 170 -10.07 -4.14 -19.40
CA ILE A 170 -10.83 -3.53 -18.30
C ILE A 170 -12.15 -4.27 -18.14
N PRO A 171 -12.37 -4.94 -16.99
CA PRO A 171 -13.64 -5.60 -16.70
C PRO A 171 -14.80 -4.61 -16.70
N ASN A 172 -16.00 -5.11 -17.02
CA ASN A 172 -17.22 -4.29 -17.09
C ASN A 172 -17.48 -3.50 -15.80
N PHE A 173 -17.24 -4.10 -14.63
CA PHE A 173 -17.48 -3.46 -13.33
C PHE A 173 -16.53 -2.29 -13.03
N LEU A 174 -15.44 -2.12 -13.80
CA LEU A 174 -14.50 -1.00 -13.68
C LEU A 174 -14.62 0.04 -14.80
N LYS A 175 -15.45 -0.17 -15.83
CA LYS A 175 -15.54 0.74 -16.98
C LYS A 175 -15.93 2.16 -16.54
N SER A 176 -17.01 2.28 -15.77
CA SER A 176 -17.46 3.58 -15.27
C SER A 176 -16.44 4.24 -14.33
N ILE A 177 -15.74 3.46 -13.52
CA ILE A 177 -14.67 3.98 -12.63
C ILE A 177 -13.54 4.57 -13.48
N LYS A 178 -13.10 3.84 -14.51
CA LYS A 178 -12.03 4.28 -15.41
C LYS A 178 -12.42 5.54 -16.19
N GLU A 179 -13.65 5.62 -16.69
CA GLU A 179 -14.14 6.75 -17.49
C GLU A 179 -14.28 8.04 -16.67
N ASN A 180 -14.62 7.93 -15.39
CA ASN A 180 -14.91 9.09 -14.53
C ASN A 180 -13.74 9.48 -13.60
N SER A 181 -12.57 8.83 -13.72
CA SER A 181 -11.44 9.06 -12.82
C SER A 181 -10.14 9.31 -13.57
N THR A 182 -9.19 9.96 -12.91
CA THR A 182 -7.83 10.09 -13.44
C THR A 182 -7.04 8.83 -13.15
N ILE A 183 -6.59 8.12 -14.19
CA ILE A 183 -5.76 6.93 -14.05
C ILE A 183 -4.35 7.36 -13.63
N VAL A 184 -3.84 6.79 -12.55
CA VAL A 184 -2.46 7.03 -12.08
C VAL A 184 -1.56 5.81 -12.22
N TYR A 185 -2.14 4.61 -12.31
CA TYR A 185 -1.42 3.38 -12.65
C TYR A 185 -2.38 2.32 -13.16
N GLU A 186 -1.91 1.49 -14.09
CA GLU A 186 -2.69 0.39 -14.67
C GLU A 186 -1.76 -0.70 -15.17
N ASP A 187 -2.14 -1.95 -14.91
CA ASP A 187 -1.57 -3.16 -15.51
C ASP A 187 -2.67 -4.21 -15.69
N GLU A 188 -2.31 -5.44 -16.03
CA GLU A 188 -3.23 -6.56 -16.26
C GLU A 188 -4.11 -6.92 -15.08
N LYS A 189 -3.65 -6.67 -13.85
CA LYS A 189 -4.30 -7.13 -12.63
C LYS A 189 -4.92 -6.00 -11.82
N THR A 190 -4.49 -4.77 -12.04
CA THR A 190 -4.86 -3.63 -11.18
C THR A 190 -5.13 -2.35 -11.96
N LEU A 191 -6.03 -1.54 -11.40
CA LEU A 191 -6.33 -0.19 -11.85
C LEU A 191 -6.27 0.74 -10.63
N ALA A 192 -5.36 1.71 -10.66
CA ALA A 192 -5.27 2.75 -9.64
C ALA A 192 -5.71 4.10 -10.21
N VAL A 193 -6.64 4.75 -9.53
CA VAL A 193 -7.25 6.00 -9.98
C VAL A 193 -7.32 7.04 -8.86
N ILE A 194 -7.43 8.30 -9.26
CA ILE A 194 -7.84 9.41 -8.41
C ILE A 194 -9.19 9.88 -8.93
N ASP A 195 -10.21 9.72 -8.08
CA ASP A 195 -11.55 10.27 -8.33
C ASP A 195 -11.52 11.81 -8.28
N GLU A 196 -12.41 12.44 -9.03
CA GLU A 196 -12.61 13.89 -9.03
C GLU A 196 -12.90 14.41 -7.63
N ASN A 197 -13.76 13.70 -6.90
CA ASN A 197 -14.05 13.97 -5.50
C ASN A 197 -13.30 13.00 -4.61
N CYS A 198 -12.56 13.53 -3.64
CA CYS A 198 -11.65 12.74 -2.83
C CYS A 198 -11.82 13.05 -1.33
N VAL A 199 -11.30 12.14 -0.52
CA VAL A 199 -11.34 12.23 0.95
C VAL A 199 -10.22 13.11 1.48
N ALA A 200 -9.07 13.05 0.81
CA ALA A 200 -7.89 13.86 1.04
C ALA A 200 -7.22 14.13 -0.30
N GLU A 201 -6.49 15.24 -0.42
CA GLU A 201 -5.71 15.52 -1.63
C GLU A 201 -4.73 14.37 -1.90
N GLY A 202 -4.81 13.77 -3.09
CA GLY A 202 -4.00 12.61 -3.47
C GLY A 202 -4.52 11.27 -2.95
N HIS A 203 -5.77 11.20 -2.49
CA HIS A 203 -6.42 9.93 -2.22
C HIS A 203 -6.52 9.09 -3.50
N ILE A 204 -5.92 7.91 -3.48
CA ILE A 204 -5.92 6.95 -4.59
C ILE A 204 -6.84 5.77 -4.22
N GLU A 205 -7.65 5.33 -5.18
CA GLU A 205 -8.45 4.10 -5.11
C GLU A 205 -7.83 3.07 -6.05
N ILE A 206 -7.53 1.88 -5.55
CA ILE A 206 -6.91 0.79 -6.29
C ILE A 206 -7.88 -0.37 -6.35
N TYR A 207 -8.18 -0.82 -7.56
CA TYR A 207 -9.11 -1.90 -7.86
C TYR A 207 -8.38 -3.10 -8.44
N SER A 208 -8.85 -4.29 -8.11
CA SER A 208 -8.47 -5.52 -8.82
C SER A 208 -9.26 -5.62 -10.12
N LYS A 209 -8.59 -6.02 -11.20
CA LYS A 209 -9.23 -6.39 -12.48
C LYS A 209 -9.73 -7.83 -12.49
N GLU A 210 -9.42 -8.62 -11.47
CA GLU A 210 -9.75 -10.06 -11.42
C GLU A 210 -10.96 -10.36 -10.55
N GLU A 211 -11.24 -9.52 -9.54
CA GLU A 211 -12.30 -9.76 -8.56
C GLU A 211 -12.98 -8.44 -8.18
N GLU A 212 -14.31 -8.44 -8.21
CA GLU A 212 -15.10 -7.24 -7.95
C GLU A 212 -15.32 -7.01 -6.46
N LYS A 213 -15.44 -8.06 -5.64
CA LYS A 213 -15.98 -7.95 -4.27
C LYS A 213 -15.15 -8.63 -3.19
N TYR A 214 -14.67 -9.85 -3.44
CA TYR A 214 -14.17 -10.73 -2.38
C TYR A 214 -12.65 -10.94 -2.45
N PHE A 215 -11.90 -10.21 -1.62
CA PHE A 215 -10.45 -10.28 -1.56
C PHE A 215 -9.92 -11.71 -1.40
N GLU A 216 -10.63 -12.55 -0.64
CA GLU A 216 -10.24 -13.92 -0.43
C GLU A 216 -10.37 -14.85 -1.66
N LYS A 217 -10.92 -14.35 -2.77
CA LYS A 217 -10.98 -15.05 -4.06
C LYS A 217 -9.76 -14.79 -4.93
N LEU A 218 -8.95 -13.78 -4.61
CA LEU A 218 -7.68 -13.55 -5.29
C LEU A 218 -6.68 -14.65 -4.96
N ASP A 219 -5.86 -15.02 -5.94
CA ASP A 219 -4.72 -15.89 -5.69
C ASP A 219 -3.60 -15.15 -4.97
N ILE A 220 -2.56 -15.89 -4.56
CA ILE A 220 -1.39 -15.35 -3.84
C ILE A 220 -0.71 -14.22 -4.62
N GLU A 221 -0.62 -14.35 -5.93
CA GLU A 221 0.10 -13.40 -6.76
C GLU A 221 -0.68 -12.10 -6.90
N SER A 222 -1.98 -12.19 -7.19
CA SER A 222 -2.88 -11.05 -7.33
C SER A 222 -3.11 -10.32 -6.00
N ALA A 223 -3.25 -11.08 -4.90
CA ALA A 223 -3.35 -10.49 -3.56
C ALA A 223 -2.06 -9.73 -3.20
N SER A 224 -0.89 -10.36 -3.41
CA SER A 224 0.39 -9.69 -3.17
C SER A 224 0.57 -8.46 -4.07
N HIS A 225 0.16 -8.55 -5.34
CA HIS A 225 0.31 -7.47 -6.29
C HIS A 225 -0.54 -6.25 -5.92
N LEU A 226 -1.80 -6.47 -5.54
CA LEU A 226 -2.68 -5.39 -5.08
C LEU A 226 -2.02 -4.57 -3.95
N PHE A 227 -1.34 -5.26 -3.02
CA PHE A 227 -0.57 -4.60 -1.96
C PHE A 227 0.75 -3.99 -2.44
N TYR A 228 1.43 -4.53 -3.46
CA TYR A 228 2.58 -3.85 -4.05
C TYR A 228 2.18 -2.49 -4.63
N VAL A 229 1.12 -2.44 -5.44
CA VAL A 229 0.58 -1.18 -5.96
C VAL A 229 0.25 -0.24 -4.81
N ALA A 230 -0.40 -0.74 -3.76
CA ALA A 230 -0.71 0.05 -2.56
C ALA A 230 0.55 0.62 -1.87
N SER A 231 1.61 -0.18 -1.73
CA SER A 231 2.87 0.26 -1.12
C SER A 231 3.54 1.38 -1.93
N PHE A 232 3.58 1.22 -3.26
CA PHE A 232 4.18 2.23 -4.14
C PHE A 232 3.31 3.48 -4.26
N ALA A 233 1.98 3.33 -4.32
CA ALA A 233 1.05 4.45 -4.28
C ALA A 233 1.16 5.24 -2.97
N ALA A 234 1.26 4.55 -1.83
CA ALA A 234 1.51 5.16 -0.52
C ALA A 234 2.84 5.93 -0.50
N THR A 235 3.89 5.35 -1.08
CA THR A 235 5.19 6.02 -1.18
C THR A 235 5.12 7.26 -2.09
N ALA A 236 4.44 7.16 -3.24
CA ALA A 236 4.28 8.26 -4.19
C ALA A 236 3.57 9.46 -3.59
N VAL A 237 2.49 9.23 -2.81
CA VAL A 237 1.79 10.32 -2.13
C VAL A 237 2.54 10.85 -0.92
N PHE A 238 3.27 9.98 -0.20
CA PHE A 238 4.07 10.38 0.94
C PHE A 238 5.20 11.33 0.53
N GLU A 239 6.04 10.90 -0.41
CA GLU A 239 7.18 11.69 -0.89
C GLU A 239 6.73 12.86 -1.76
N GLY A 240 5.72 12.63 -2.61
CA GLY A 240 5.26 13.61 -3.59
C GLY A 240 4.46 14.76 -2.98
N LEU A 241 3.52 14.46 -2.07
CA LEU A 241 2.58 15.46 -1.53
C LEU A 241 2.96 15.97 -0.13
N GLY A 242 4.13 15.56 0.38
CA GLY A 242 4.58 15.89 1.73
C GLY A 242 3.61 15.38 2.79
N ALA A 243 3.14 14.14 2.65
CA ALA A 243 2.33 13.52 3.69
C ALA A 243 3.23 13.16 4.88
N HIS A 244 2.67 13.16 6.09
CA HIS A 244 3.37 12.75 7.31
C HIS A 244 3.10 11.29 7.69
N GLY A 245 2.29 10.61 6.88
CA GLY A 245 1.94 9.20 7.00
C GLY A 245 0.92 8.82 5.93
N THR A 246 0.57 7.54 5.88
CA THR A 246 -0.45 7.04 4.96
C THR A 246 -1.29 5.97 5.63
N ASN A 247 -2.61 6.02 5.44
CA ASN A 247 -3.44 4.85 5.69
C ASN A 247 -3.67 4.07 4.41
N ILE A 248 -3.59 2.74 4.51
CA ILE A 248 -3.97 1.82 3.44
C ILE A 248 -5.15 1.01 3.97
N ILE A 249 -6.29 1.14 3.32
CA ILE A 249 -7.55 0.53 3.76
C ILE A 249 -8.10 -0.30 2.61
N LEU A 250 -7.99 -1.62 2.72
CA LEU A 250 -8.71 -2.54 1.85
C LEU A 250 -10.12 -2.73 2.40
N LYS A 251 -11.12 -2.64 1.53
CA LYS A 251 -12.50 -3.03 1.80
C LYS A 251 -12.86 -4.20 0.91
N SER A 252 -13.52 -5.20 1.47
CA SER A 252 -13.98 -6.37 0.73
C SER A 252 -15.26 -6.92 1.31
N GLY A 253 -16.19 -7.30 0.44
CA GLY A 253 -17.50 -7.80 0.84
C GLY A 253 -18.38 -6.72 1.46
N GLU A 254 -19.64 -7.07 1.69
CA GLU A 254 -20.65 -6.13 2.16
C GLU A 254 -20.52 -5.84 3.66
N SER A 255 -20.56 -4.55 4.00
CA SER A 255 -20.49 -4.00 5.37
C SER A 255 -21.08 -2.58 5.42
N ASP A 256 -21.23 -2.03 6.63
CA ASP A 256 -21.81 -0.69 6.83
C ASP A 256 -21.02 0.46 6.16
N ASP A 257 -19.71 0.30 5.98
CA ASP A 257 -18.85 1.24 5.25
C ASP A 257 -18.61 0.87 3.77
N ASN A 258 -19.19 -0.26 3.31
CA ASN A 258 -19.03 -0.82 1.97
C ASN A 258 -20.32 -1.55 1.49
N PRO A 259 -21.44 -0.83 1.34
CA PRO A 259 -22.75 -1.46 1.11
C PRO A 259 -22.85 -2.25 -0.20
N GLU A 260 -22.12 -1.84 -1.25
CA GLU A 260 -22.08 -2.55 -2.55
C GLU A 260 -21.13 -3.76 -2.55
N GLY A 261 -20.31 -3.87 -1.50
CA GLY A 261 -19.35 -4.95 -1.30
C GLY A 261 -18.11 -4.90 -2.20
N LYS A 262 -17.86 -3.77 -2.88
CA LYS A 262 -16.75 -3.61 -3.84
C LYS A 262 -15.39 -3.82 -3.16
N LEU A 263 -14.51 -4.54 -3.84
CA LEU A 263 -13.11 -4.73 -3.49
C LEU A 263 -12.33 -3.48 -3.93
N CYS A 264 -11.83 -2.74 -2.95
CA CYS A 264 -11.08 -1.50 -3.20
C CYS A 264 -10.03 -1.30 -2.11
N VAL A 265 -8.82 -0.88 -2.51
CA VAL A 265 -7.78 -0.40 -1.59
C VAL A 265 -7.70 1.11 -1.69
N HIS A 266 -7.94 1.79 -0.58
CA HIS A 266 -7.82 3.23 -0.47
C HIS A 266 -6.45 3.59 0.11
N ILE A 267 -5.73 4.47 -0.58
CA ILE A 267 -4.49 5.09 -0.09
C ILE A 267 -4.83 6.51 0.33
N LEU A 268 -4.81 6.76 1.64
CA LEU A 268 -5.11 8.07 2.20
C LEU A 268 -3.83 8.73 2.71
N PRO A 269 -3.34 9.79 2.05
CA PRO A 269 -2.27 10.62 2.57
C PRO A 269 -2.74 11.29 3.88
N ARG A 270 -1.91 11.25 4.92
CA ARG A 270 -2.23 11.80 6.24
C ARG A 270 -1.35 13.00 6.57
N LYS A 271 -1.94 14.03 7.15
CA LYS A 271 -1.26 15.25 7.65
C LYS A 271 -1.74 15.53 9.07
N GLN A 272 -0.94 16.27 9.86
CA GLN A 272 -1.17 16.45 11.31
C GLN A 272 -2.60 16.95 11.62
N ASP A 273 -3.15 17.80 10.76
CA ASP A 273 -4.44 18.46 10.92
C ASP A 273 -5.38 18.20 9.71
N ASP A 274 -5.41 16.96 9.22
CA ASP A 274 -6.22 16.56 8.05
C ASP A 274 -7.70 16.33 8.32
N ASN A 275 -8.18 16.55 9.55
CA ASN A 275 -9.56 16.29 9.98
C ASN A 275 -10.03 14.82 9.81
N LEU A 276 -9.11 13.87 9.58
CA LEU A 276 -9.42 12.45 9.46
C LEU A 276 -9.21 11.69 10.78
N LYS A 277 -9.35 12.37 11.91
CA LYS A 277 -9.15 11.79 13.24
C LYS A 277 -10.09 10.61 13.53
N SER A 278 -11.25 10.54 12.87
CA SER A 278 -12.17 9.40 12.99
C SER A 278 -11.59 8.08 12.47
N ILE A 279 -10.57 8.13 11.61
CA ILE A 279 -9.84 6.94 11.15
C ILE A 279 -8.92 6.41 12.26
N ASN A 280 -8.46 7.28 13.16
CA ASN A 280 -7.56 6.88 14.25
C ASN A 280 -8.37 6.26 15.40
N TRP A 281 -7.88 5.14 15.90
CA TRP A 281 -8.61 4.32 16.87
C TRP A 281 -8.50 4.83 18.30
N GLN A 282 -9.58 4.61 19.05
CA GLN A 282 -9.56 4.71 20.51
C GLN A 282 -9.63 3.29 21.08
N PRO A 283 -8.67 2.87 21.93
CA PRO A 283 -8.69 1.55 22.54
C PRO A 283 -9.98 1.31 23.34
N LYS A 284 -10.59 0.14 23.19
CA LYS A 284 -11.74 -0.29 23.99
C LYS A 284 -11.52 -1.71 24.49
N GLN A 285 -11.89 -1.95 25.75
CA GLN A 285 -11.91 -3.30 26.30
C GLN A 285 -13.13 -4.07 25.76
N PRO A 286 -12.96 -5.31 25.30
CA PRO A 286 -14.06 -6.12 24.82
C PRO A 286 -14.95 -6.56 25.99
N ASP A 287 -16.24 -6.73 25.72
CA ASP A 287 -17.24 -7.29 26.63
C ASP A 287 -17.39 -8.82 26.46
N TYR A 288 -16.52 -9.44 25.67
CA TYR A 288 -16.50 -10.87 25.37
C TYR A 288 -15.14 -11.51 25.71
N ASP A 289 -15.15 -12.83 25.90
CA ASP A 289 -13.94 -13.61 26.16
C ASP A 289 -13.03 -13.70 24.93
N LEU A 290 -11.85 -13.08 25.02
CA LEU A 290 -10.83 -13.10 23.97
C LEU A 290 -10.24 -14.50 23.74
N ASP A 291 -10.17 -15.37 24.76
CA ASP A 291 -9.58 -16.69 24.61
C ASP A 291 -10.46 -17.62 23.77
N SER A 292 -11.78 -17.59 23.98
CA SER A 292 -12.75 -18.26 23.11
C SER A 292 -12.66 -17.79 21.66
N ILE A 293 -12.53 -16.48 21.43
CA ILE A 293 -12.40 -15.92 20.06
C ILE A 293 -11.07 -16.34 19.43
N ALA A 294 -9.97 -16.29 20.19
CA ALA A 294 -8.67 -16.72 19.71
C ALA A 294 -8.69 -18.18 19.28
N SER A 295 -9.30 -19.07 20.08
CA SER A 295 -9.44 -20.49 19.75
C SER A 295 -10.21 -20.68 18.43
N LYS A 296 -11.35 -20.01 18.26
CA LYS A 296 -12.17 -20.12 17.03
C LYS A 296 -11.40 -19.70 15.78
N ILE A 297 -10.66 -18.60 15.86
CA ILE A 297 -9.85 -18.13 14.72
C ILE A 297 -8.72 -19.12 14.46
N LYS A 298 -8.00 -19.51 15.52
CA LYS A 298 -6.88 -20.45 15.46
C LYS A 298 -7.28 -21.76 14.78
N ASP A 299 -8.45 -22.32 15.11
CA ASP A 299 -8.96 -23.55 14.49
C ASP A 299 -9.11 -23.44 12.96
N LYS A 300 -9.34 -22.23 12.43
CA LYS A 300 -9.46 -21.97 10.99
C LYS A 300 -8.15 -21.54 10.35
N THR A 301 -7.26 -20.88 11.07
CA THR A 301 -6.02 -20.31 10.53
C THR A 301 -4.81 -21.24 10.64
N TRP A 302 -4.75 -22.15 11.61
CA TRP A 302 -3.53 -22.91 11.90
C TRP A 302 -3.03 -23.80 10.76
N ASN A 303 -3.93 -24.22 9.88
CA ASN A 303 -3.60 -25.07 8.73
C ASN A 303 -3.30 -24.27 7.45
N VAL A 304 -3.38 -22.94 7.49
CA VAL A 304 -3.05 -22.09 6.33
C VAL A 304 -1.56 -22.21 6.03
N LYS A 305 -1.22 -22.49 4.77
CA LYS A 305 0.16 -22.63 4.30
C LYS A 305 0.38 -21.72 3.11
N PHE A 306 1.53 -21.05 3.11
CA PHE A 306 2.02 -20.39 1.91
C PHE A 306 2.52 -21.45 0.92
N GLU A 307 1.78 -21.64 -0.18
CA GLU A 307 2.14 -22.56 -1.25
C GLU A 307 2.23 -21.79 -2.57
N GLU A 308 3.46 -21.42 -2.95
CA GLU A 308 3.71 -20.78 -4.22
C GLU A 308 3.59 -21.81 -5.35
N LYS A 309 2.65 -21.62 -6.27
CA LYS A 309 2.60 -22.41 -7.50
C LYS A 309 3.88 -22.15 -8.28
N LYS A 310 4.78 -23.15 -8.37
CA LYS A 310 5.91 -23.12 -9.28
C LYS A 310 5.39 -23.26 -10.72
N GLU A 311 5.23 -22.16 -11.43
CA GLU A 311 5.01 -22.21 -12.88
C GLU A 311 6.35 -22.26 -13.63
N SER A 312 6.39 -23.08 -14.69
CA SER A 312 7.56 -23.29 -15.52
C SER A 312 7.85 -22.06 -16.36
N VAL A 313 9.09 -21.55 -16.26
CA VAL A 313 9.59 -20.42 -17.06
C VAL A 313 9.51 -20.82 -18.54
N LYS A 314 8.59 -20.21 -19.30
CA LYS A 314 8.64 -20.19 -20.77
C LYS A 314 9.16 -18.82 -21.23
N SER A 315 10.10 -18.87 -22.16
CA SER A 315 10.94 -17.80 -22.70
C SER A 315 10.28 -16.43 -22.89
N GLU A 316 11.08 -15.40 -22.62
CA GLU A 316 10.75 -13.96 -22.73
C GLU A 316 10.22 -13.53 -24.11
N PRO A 317 9.13 -12.74 -24.17
CA PRO A 317 8.81 -11.90 -25.32
C PRO A 317 9.28 -10.45 -25.10
N LYS A 318 9.71 -9.81 -26.20
CA LYS A 318 10.19 -8.42 -26.26
C LYS A 318 9.16 -7.42 -25.70
N VAL A 319 9.59 -6.64 -24.71
CA VAL A 319 8.85 -5.55 -24.07
C VAL A 319 8.59 -4.41 -25.07
N GLN A 320 7.33 -4.04 -25.29
CA GLN A 320 6.96 -2.72 -25.84
C GLN A 320 6.66 -1.76 -24.69
N THR A 321 7.16 -0.53 -24.82
CA THR A 321 7.11 0.52 -23.81
C THR A 321 5.67 0.98 -23.52
N PRO A 322 5.27 1.16 -22.25
CA PRO A 322 4.01 1.84 -21.92
C PRO A 322 4.04 3.31 -22.37
N ILE A 323 2.94 3.78 -22.94
CA ILE A 323 2.77 5.12 -23.50
C ILE A 323 2.68 6.14 -22.35
N ALA A 324 3.58 7.12 -22.33
CA ALA A 324 3.42 8.33 -21.54
C ALA A 324 2.27 9.16 -22.12
N ILE A 325 1.35 9.63 -21.28
CA ILE A 325 0.26 10.52 -21.69
C ILE A 325 0.88 11.83 -22.21
N GLN A 326 0.93 12.01 -23.52
CA GLN A 326 1.28 13.27 -24.15
C GLN A 326 0.04 14.17 -24.18
N ASN A 327 -0.13 15.01 -23.17
CA ASN A 327 -0.94 16.22 -23.28
C ASN A 327 -0.10 17.41 -22.81
N ALA A 328 0.69 17.96 -23.73
CA ALA A 328 1.24 19.30 -23.64
C ALA A 328 1.17 19.95 -25.02
N THR A 329 0.30 20.94 -25.08
CA THR A 329 0.07 21.95 -26.11
C THR A 329 1.29 22.25 -26.99
N SER A 330 1.07 22.21 -28.30
CA SER A 330 2.00 22.63 -29.34
C SER A 330 2.38 24.11 -29.17
N ILE A 331 3.63 24.35 -28.77
CA ILE A 331 4.31 25.64 -28.94
C ILE A 331 5.29 25.50 -30.12
N ASN A 332 5.16 26.44 -31.05
CA ASN A 332 5.80 26.48 -32.36
C ASN A 332 7.32 26.27 -32.31
N LYS A 333 7.81 25.44 -33.24
CA LYS A 333 9.23 25.32 -33.59
C LYS A 333 9.72 26.61 -34.23
N THR A 334 10.74 27.23 -33.65
CA THR A 334 11.66 28.13 -34.36
C THR A 334 13.11 27.68 -34.09
N ASP A 335 13.75 27.24 -35.16
CA ASP A 335 15.18 27.11 -35.47
C ASP A 335 16.20 26.97 -34.32
N SER A 336 16.64 25.73 -34.07
CA SER A 336 17.88 25.46 -33.33
C SER A 336 19.09 25.45 -34.27
N LYS A 337 19.94 26.48 -34.20
CA LYS A 337 21.35 26.36 -34.59
C LYS A 337 22.07 25.51 -33.53
N THR A 338 22.76 24.47 -33.99
CA THR A 338 23.60 23.58 -33.19
C THR A 338 24.75 24.34 -32.54
N VAL A 339 24.76 24.42 -31.21
CA VAL A 339 25.91 24.89 -30.42
C VAL A 339 26.54 23.66 -29.76
N LYS A 340 27.83 23.42 -30.03
CA LYS A 340 28.62 22.36 -29.39
C LYS A 340 28.68 22.59 -27.87
N PRO A 341 28.65 21.54 -27.03
CA PRO A 341 28.77 21.68 -25.59
C PRO A 341 30.19 22.14 -25.22
N LYS A 342 30.28 23.15 -24.35
CA LYS A 342 31.53 23.69 -23.82
C LYS A 342 31.98 22.85 -22.63
N THR A 343 33.28 22.59 -22.55
CA THR A 343 33.86 21.78 -21.46
C THR A 343 33.97 22.60 -20.16
N ALA A 344 33.95 21.91 -19.02
CA ALA A 344 34.02 22.52 -17.69
C ALA A 344 35.24 23.45 -17.48
N GLU A 345 36.35 23.19 -18.18
CA GLU A 345 37.54 24.04 -18.15
C GLU A 345 37.32 25.43 -18.77
N GLU A 346 36.48 25.54 -19.81
CA GLU A 346 36.18 26.84 -20.45
C GLU A 346 35.33 27.73 -19.53
N GLU A 347 34.46 27.14 -18.72
CA GLU A 347 33.64 27.89 -17.75
C GLU A 347 34.47 28.38 -16.56
N ILE A 348 35.43 27.56 -16.10
CA ILE A 348 36.35 27.93 -15.01
C ILE A 348 37.25 29.10 -15.43
N GLN A 349 37.82 29.07 -16.64
CA GLN A 349 38.65 30.17 -17.15
C GLN A 349 37.85 31.47 -17.33
N ARG A 350 36.57 31.37 -17.73
CA ARG A 350 35.70 32.55 -17.84
C ARG A 350 35.33 33.14 -16.48
N ALA A 351 35.17 32.30 -15.45
CA ALA A 351 34.92 32.75 -14.09
C ALA A 351 36.13 33.49 -13.49
N ILE A 352 37.34 32.99 -13.74
CA ILE A 352 38.60 33.64 -13.33
C ILE A 352 38.77 35.00 -14.02
N GLY A 353 38.50 35.09 -15.33
CA GLY A 353 38.58 36.35 -16.07
C GLY A 353 37.54 37.41 -15.64
N ARG A 354 36.37 36.99 -15.17
CA ARG A 354 35.36 37.90 -14.59
C ARG A 354 35.78 38.45 -13.24
N PHE A 355 36.43 37.64 -12.41
CA PHE A 355 36.94 38.08 -11.10
C PHE A 355 38.09 39.09 -11.22
N GLN A 356 38.94 38.97 -12.24
CA GLN A 356 40.06 39.90 -12.46
C GLN A 356 39.63 41.27 -13.01
N LYS A 357 38.44 41.38 -13.62
CA LYS A 357 37.89 42.66 -14.11
C LYS A 357 37.17 43.49 -13.03
N ILE A 358 36.91 42.92 -11.85
CA ILE A 358 36.21 43.60 -10.75
C ILE A 358 37.18 44.31 -9.78
N LYS A 359 38.50 44.12 -9.94
CA LYS A 359 39.56 44.74 -9.11
C LYS A 359 40.45 45.76 -9.84
N LYS A 360 39.97 46.38 -10.93
CA LYS A 360 40.63 47.53 -11.57
C LYS A 360 39.71 48.72 -11.66
#